data_AF-K0SJY7-F1
#
_entry.id   AF-K0SJY7-F1
#
_cell.length_a   1.000
_cell.length_b   1.000
_cell.length_c   1.000
_cell.angle_alpha   90.00
_cell.angle_beta   90.00
_cell.angle_gamma   90.00
#
_symmetry.space_group_name_H-M   'P 1'
#
loop_
_entity.id
_entity.type
_entity.pdbx_description
1 polymer ?
#
loop_
_entity_poly.entity_id
_entity_poly.type
_entity_poly.pdbx_seq_one_letter_code
_entity_poly.pdbx_strand_id
1 'polypeptide(L)'
;LCDAFTGESARHPAHISGLITPHAKEMSDETCDEDWDSFRLGHIADVEGNWEYFEEYVSRSNVLDWEEVDAPASSSYEGVMFKQLTLRPNSHFVYGGDVVDRGIGDIRLARSLVRLKRNHPDRVSLLVGNRDLNKLRLSSELSETDMNRPVDEIGGPFWDPKAPTLTQYLEGVMSESGTSSLEKVNTKVERLKYMLKHTLGCPETFEYRRVEIKLLKCIYGQYPPDPITNELTPFLIDDGKVDVSVDVSDDEVVASFEYEINSEHGSLREYLNEAQIAAIVGNTIFVHGAIDALTMRWVPPTDTKFQIPETEPPDFSSPSPRSGDGAMYEDVSQWVNELNFYMKKGMSDFQQRPYWNEERTSRGGEALLAIQNRPSMWGRSVVCNSYADGGNVHSDGAIENRRDALKRARVMKDPLAFEGLASDVFDKRPSDWLLGQGIQRLIVGHKPTGDCPAVLNSVYTGVEIVSVDLSYAHRHDLENESSLRFGKSRGEAITNVEIAGRDSLNNALEVYGVLACGREYHNRYTTLSSIDCTARPTEKIEDNYLGRRMSSGWWVKARLQSGEYHVSKGSGRKVEYKSIPPDEVREDFKCK
;
A
#
# COMPACT_ATOMS: atom_id res chain seq x y z
N LEU A 1 -9.51 -36.60 56.81
CA LEU A 1 -10.81 -36.57 57.51
C LEU A 1 -11.52 -35.30 57.05
N CYS A 2 -12.63 -35.48 56.33
CA CYS A 2 -13.76 -34.55 56.08
C CYS A 2 -13.50 -33.05 55.81
N ASP A 3 -13.71 -32.66 54.55
CA ASP A 3 -14.75 -31.73 54.04
C ASP A 3 -15.06 -30.39 54.76
N ALA A 4 -14.90 -29.29 54.01
CA ALA A 4 -15.92 -28.24 53.67
C ALA A 4 -15.21 -26.92 53.22
N PHE A 5 -15.35 -26.45 51.96
CA PHE A 5 -16.33 -25.43 51.49
C PHE A 5 -16.36 -24.12 52.32
N THR A 6 -16.21 -22.89 51.80
CA THR A 6 -16.11 -22.28 50.44
C THR A 6 -14.87 -21.35 50.34
N GLY A 7 -14.56 -20.50 49.32
CA GLY A 7 -15.28 -20.03 48.11
C GLY A 7 -14.39 -19.16 47.18
N GLU A 8 -15.02 -18.25 46.39
CA GLU A 8 -14.48 -17.13 45.56
C GLU A 8 -13.11 -17.34 44.84
N SER A 9 -13.06 -17.81 43.59
CA SER A 9 -13.41 -17.14 42.31
C SER A 9 -12.34 -16.22 41.70
N ALA A 10 -11.36 -16.83 41.02
CA ALA A 10 -10.58 -16.19 39.96
C ALA A 10 -10.82 -16.95 38.64
N ARG A 11 -11.36 -16.28 37.61
CA ARG A 11 -11.50 -16.85 36.27
C ARG A 11 -10.28 -16.47 35.43
N HIS A 12 -9.35 -17.40 35.25
CA HIS A 12 -8.39 -17.31 34.15
C HIS A 12 -9.11 -17.56 32.82
N PRO A 13 -8.77 -16.86 31.73
CA PRO A 13 -9.14 -17.29 30.38
C PRO A 13 -8.36 -18.57 30.05
N ALA A 14 -9.08 -19.64 29.70
CA ALA A 14 -8.45 -20.87 29.22
C ALA A 14 -8.05 -20.69 27.75
N HIS A 15 -6.81 -21.03 27.40
CA HIS A 15 -6.41 -21.18 26.00
C HIS A 15 -7.28 -22.25 25.33
N ILE A 16 -8.07 -21.84 24.34
CA ILE A 16 -8.77 -22.77 23.46
C ILE A 16 -7.85 -23.02 22.26
N SER A 17 -6.95 -24.00 22.40
CA SER A 17 -6.31 -24.64 21.25
C SER A 17 -7.33 -25.54 20.54
N GLY A 18 -8.31 -24.92 19.89
CA GLY A 18 -9.37 -25.57 19.14
C GLY A 18 -9.00 -25.69 17.68
N LEU A 19 -9.03 -26.92 17.16
CA LEU A 19 -8.73 -27.23 15.76
C LEU A 19 -9.63 -26.41 14.80
N ILE A 20 -9.04 -25.46 14.08
CA ILE A 20 -9.63 -24.91 12.85
C ILE A 20 -9.26 -25.88 11.72
N THR A 21 -10.04 -26.95 11.57
CA THR A 21 -10.00 -27.75 10.33
C THR A 21 -10.68 -26.98 9.21
N PRO A 22 -10.10 -26.88 8.00
CA PRO A 22 -10.76 -26.23 6.87
C PRO A 22 -12.00 -27.03 6.45
N HIS A 23 -13.18 -26.48 6.70
CA HIS A 23 -14.45 -27.07 6.27
C HIS A 23 -14.72 -26.75 4.80
N ALA A 24 -14.06 -27.49 3.92
CA ALA A 24 -14.34 -27.50 2.48
C ALA A 24 -14.11 -28.89 1.87
N LYS A 25 -15.02 -29.84 2.15
CA LYS A 25 -15.41 -30.97 1.27
C LYS A 25 -16.44 -31.87 1.95
N GLU A 26 -17.67 -31.86 1.43
CA GLU A 26 -18.42 -33.06 0.99
C GLU A 26 -19.86 -32.66 0.60
N MET A 27 -20.16 -32.66 -0.71
CA MET A 27 -21.35 -33.27 -1.34
C MET A 27 -21.43 -32.95 -2.84
N SER A 28 -20.95 -33.90 -3.65
CA SER A 28 -21.42 -34.28 -5.00
C SER A 28 -22.00 -33.24 -5.96
N ASP A 29 -21.26 -32.93 -7.03
CA ASP A 29 -21.58 -33.48 -8.37
C ASP A 29 -20.28 -33.59 -9.19
N GLU A 30 -20.10 -34.67 -9.97
CA GLU A 30 -18.79 -35.00 -10.57
C GLU A 30 -18.57 -34.33 -11.95
N THR A 31 -17.29 -34.01 -12.25
CA THR A 31 -16.70 -33.73 -13.58
C THR A 31 -16.65 -32.31 -14.20
N CYS A 32 -16.80 -31.21 -13.43
CA CYS A 32 -16.59 -29.85 -13.98
C CYS A 32 -15.60 -28.90 -13.26
N ASP A 33 -15.29 -29.07 -11.97
CA ASP A 33 -14.63 -28.01 -11.16
C ASP A 33 -13.14 -28.22 -10.79
N GLU A 34 -12.52 -29.37 -11.07
CA GLU A 34 -11.10 -29.63 -10.70
C GLU A 34 -10.08 -28.74 -11.45
N ASP A 35 -10.51 -28.04 -12.48
CA ASP A 35 -9.70 -27.23 -13.39
C ASP A 35 -9.93 -25.72 -13.21
N TRP A 36 -10.82 -25.29 -12.30
CA TRP A 36 -11.04 -23.85 -12.05
C TRP A 36 -10.00 -23.21 -11.13
N ASP A 37 -9.28 -23.98 -10.31
CA ASP A 37 -8.31 -23.44 -9.35
C ASP A 37 -6.84 -23.65 -9.78
N SER A 38 -6.63 -23.84 -11.08
CA SER A 38 -5.31 -24.09 -11.67
C SER A 38 -4.40 -22.85 -11.70
N PHE A 39 -4.97 -21.65 -11.57
CA PHE A 39 -4.24 -20.39 -11.39
C PHE A 39 -4.81 -19.61 -10.20
N ARG A 40 -3.92 -19.20 -9.28
CA ARG A 40 -4.19 -18.19 -8.25
C ARG A 40 -3.18 -17.05 -8.31
N LEU A 41 -3.63 -15.83 -8.02
CA LEU A 41 -2.78 -14.67 -7.75
C LEU A 41 -3.25 -13.96 -6.49
N GLY A 42 -2.33 -13.67 -5.56
CA GLY A 42 -2.63 -12.88 -4.36
C GLY A 42 -2.14 -11.45 -4.49
N HIS A 43 -2.91 -10.51 -3.95
CA HIS A 43 -2.55 -9.10 -3.91
C HIS A 43 -2.82 -8.48 -2.54
N ILE A 44 -1.94 -7.56 -2.15
CA ILE A 44 -2.01 -6.70 -0.97
C ILE A 44 -1.14 -5.48 -1.24
N ALA A 45 -1.55 -4.31 -0.76
CA ALA A 45 -0.82 -3.06 -0.87
C ALA A 45 -0.95 -2.29 0.46
N ASP A 46 -0.15 -1.24 0.62
CA ASP A 46 -0.31 -0.26 1.70
C ASP A 46 -0.39 -0.92 3.09
N VAL A 47 0.52 -1.85 3.38
CA VAL A 47 0.65 -2.48 4.72
C VAL A 47 1.39 -1.55 5.67
N GLU A 48 2.28 -0.70 5.15
CA GLU A 48 2.97 0.35 5.89
C GLU A 48 3.64 -0.19 7.18
N GLY A 49 4.38 -1.30 7.11
CA GLY A 49 5.07 -1.90 8.27
C GLY A 49 4.15 -2.53 9.34
N ASN A 50 2.84 -2.65 9.12
CA ASN A 50 1.92 -3.29 10.06
C ASN A 50 2.09 -4.84 10.03
N TRP A 51 3.00 -5.33 10.86
CA TRP A 51 3.42 -6.72 10.89
C TRP A 51 2.27 -7.70 11.17
N GLU A 52 1.47 -7.45 12.22
CA GLU A 52 0.37 -8.32 12.64
C GLU A 52 -0.75 -8.41 11.60
N TYR A 53 -1.01 -7.31 10.87
CA TYR A 53 -1.92 -7.33 9.71
C TYR A 53 -1.39 -8.20 8.57
N PHE A 54 -0.08 -8.19 8.33
CA PHE A 54 0.54 -9.06 7.32
C PHE A 54 0.56 -10.52 7.74
N GLU A 55 0.82 -10.82 9.01
CA GLU A 55 0.72 -12.18 9.56
C GLU A 55 -0.69 -12.75 9.40
N GLU A 56 -1.74 -11.97 9.72
CA GLU A 56 -3.14 -12.39 9.51
C GLU A 56 -3.50 -12.51 8.02
N TYR A 57 -3.00 -11.62 7.16
CA TYR A 57 -3.22 -11.76 5.72
C TYR A 57 -2.67 -13.09 5.20
N VAL A 58 -1.45 -13.45 5.59
CA VAL A 58 -0.82 -14.72 5.19
C VAL A 58 -1.54 -15.92 5.81
N SER A 59 -1.96 -15.85 7.08
CA SER A 59 -2.69 -16.94 7.76
C SER A 59 -4.02 -17.29 7.07
N ARG A 60 -4.60 -16.33 6.34
CA ARG A 60 -5.86 -16.48 5.58
C ARG A 60 -5.67 -16.76 4.09
N SER A 61 -4.46 -16.62 3.53
CA SER A 61 -4.25 -16.63 2.08
C SER A 61 -4.19 -18.04 1.47
N ASN A 62 -4.77 -18.19 0.28
CA ASN A 62 -4.60 -19.38 -0.57
C ASN A 62 -3.37 -19.29 -1.49
N VAL A 63 -2.56 -18.24 -1.36
CA VAL A 63 -1.40 -17.90 -2.21
C VAL A 63 -0.10 -17.94 -1.43
N LEU A 64 -0.08 -17.38 -0.21
CA LEU A 64 1.11 -17.36 0.66
C LEU A 64 1.00 -18.39 1.78
N ASP A 65 2.14 -18.73 2.37
CA ASP A 65 2.22 -19.51 3.61
C ASP A 65 3.52 -19.19 4.38
N TRP A 66 3.57 -19.58 5.66
CA TRP A 66 4.76 -19.48 6.51
C TRP A 66 5.37 -20.86 6.74
N GLU A 67 6.58 -21.08 6.23
CA GLU A 67 7.37 -22.29 6.51
C GLU A 67 8.22 -22.07 7.77
N GLU A 68 8.13 -22.96 8.75
CA GLU A 68 9.02 -22.95 9.92
C GLU A 68 10.43 -23.43 9.53
N VAL A 69 11.44 -22.73 10.03
CA VAL A 69 12.85 -22.95 9.67
C VAL A 69 13.72 -22.93 10.92
N ASP A 70 14.82 -23.70 10.90
CA ASP A 70 15.76 -23.76 12.03
C ASP A 70 16.30 -22.37 12.38
N ALA A 71 16.49 -22.13 13.68
CA ALA A 71 17.08 -20.88 14.16
C ALA A 71 18.51 -20.69 13.59
N PRO A 72 18.90 -19.46 13.20
CA PRO A 72 20.23 -19.22 12.69
C PRO A 72 21.24 -19.47 13.82
N ALA A 73 22.40 -20.03 13.50
CA ALA A 73 23.41 -20.43 14.51
C ALA A 73 23.95 -19.27 15.39
N SER A 74 23.65 -18.03 15.02
CA SER A 74 23.94 -16.81 15.79
C SER A 74 22.87 -16.44 16.83
N SER A 75 21.66 -16.99 16.75
CA SER A 75 20.56 -16.68 17.68
C SER A 75 20.42 -17.79 18.73
N SER A 76 20.46 -17.39 19.99
CA SER A 76 20.24 -18.26 21.15
C SER A 76 19.05 -17.78 21.99
N TYR A 77 18.09 -17.09 21.37
CA TYR A 77 17.00 -16.42 22.08
C TYR A 77 15.81 -17.38 22.29
N GLU A 78 15.50 -17.70 23.54
CA GLU A 78 14.32 -18.50 23.90
C GLU A 78 13.02 -17.72 23.61
N GLY A 79 11.99 -18.39 23.07
CA GLY A 79 10.69 -17.76 22.79
C GLY A 79 10.57 -17.10 21.41
N VAL A 80 11.50 -17.36 20.48
CA VAL A 80 11.44 -16.93 19.08
C VAL A 80 11.38 -18.16 18.16
N MET A 81 10.41 -18.16 17.24
CA MET A 81 10.42 -19.05 16.07
C MET A 81 10.97 -18.28 14.87
N PHE A 82 11.66 -18.97 13.97
CA PHE A 82 12.02 -18.41 12.68
C PHE A 82 11.10 -19.00 11.62
N LYS A 83 10.56 -18.14 10.76
CA LYS A 83 9.75 -18.56 9.61
C LYS A 83 10.24 -17.89 8.34
N GLN A 84 9.86 -18.49 7.22
CA GLN A 84 10.10 -18.01 5.88
C GLN A 84 8.77 -17.80 5.17
N LEU A 85 8.61 -16.64 4.53
CA LEU A 85 7.47 -16.41 3.64
C LEU A 85 7.65 -17.26 2.37
N THR A 86 6.63 -18.04 2.03
CA THR A 86 6.63 -18.94 0.87
C THR A 86 5.44 -18.65 -0.06
N LEU A 87 5.61 -19.01 -1.33
CA LEU A 87 4.56 -18.93 -2.35
C LEU A 87 4.07 -20.34 -2.66
N ARG A 88 2.77 -20.58 -2.52
CA ARG A 88 2.15 -21.88 -2.80
C ARG A 88 2.35 -22.29 -4.28
N PRO A 89 2.27 -23.61 -4.58
CA PRO A 89 2.39 -24.11 -5.96
C PRO A 89 1.36 -23.46 -6.89
N ASN A 90 1.74 -23.20 -8.14
CA ASN A 90 0.92 -22.58 -9.19
C ASN A 90 0.39 -21.15 -8.89
N SER A 91 0.70 -20.59 -7.72
CA SER A 91 0.31 -19.22 -7.34
C SER A 91 1.27 -18.16 -7.87
N HIS A 92 0.76 -16.94 -8.02
CA HIS A 92 1.51 -15.69 -8.24
C HIS A 92 1.22 -14.72 -7.09
N PHE A 93 2.08 -13.72 -6.89
CA PHE A 93 1.86 -12.71 -5.85
C PHE A 93 2.32 -11.32 -6.29
N VAL A 94 1.51 -10.30 -6.02
CA VAL A 94 1.84 -8.90 -6.29
C VAL A 94 1.71 -8.10 -5.01
N TYR A 95 2.80 -7.57 -4.48
CA TYR A 95 2.77 -6.57 -3.41
C TYR A 95 2.69 -5.16 -4.03
N GLY A 96 1.70 -4.37 -3.64
CA GLY A 96 1.28 -3.14 -4.33
C GLY A 96 1.98 -1.85 -3.93
N GLY A 97 3.04 -1.90 -3.12
CA GLY A 97 3.78 -0.72 -2.64
C GLY A 97 3.32 -0.22 -1.27
N ASP A 98 4.00 0.82 -0.78
CA ASP A 98 3.87 1.37 0.57
C ASP A 98 4.12 0.29 1.65
N VAL A 99 5.37 -0.16 1.70
CA VAL A 99 5.87 -1.21 2.59
C VAL A 99 6.25 -0.70 3.99
N VAL A 100 6.54 0.60 4.14
CA VAL A 100 6.99 1.22 5.41
C VAL A 100 6.06 2.31 5.92
N ASP A 101 6.14 2.61 7.23
CA ASP A 101 5.86 3.90 7.93
C ASP A 101 4.90 3.84 9.13
N ARG A 102 3.96 2.90 9.20
CA ARG A 102 2.84 2.92 10.17
C ARG A 102 2.81 1.75 11.15
N GLY A 103 3.85 0.92 11.19
CA GLY A 103 3.91 -0.21 12.09
C GLY A 103 5.33 -0.64 12.45
N ILE A 104 5.40 -1.56 13.41
CA ILE A 104 6.64 -2.06 14.04
C ILE A 104 7.33 -3.19 13.24
N GLY A 105 7.17 -3.16 11.92
CA GLY A 105 7.50 -4.26 11.02
C GLY A 105 8.07 -3.85 9.67
N ASP A 106 8.46 -2.58 9.48
CA ASP A 106 9.06 -2.05 8.24
C ASP A 106 10.15 -2.99 7.70
N ILE A 107 11.10 -3.33 8.58
CA ILE A 107 12.34 -4.06 8.24
C ILE A 107 12.00 -5.52 7.95
N ARG A 108 11.23 -6.17 8.84
CA ARG A 108 10.83 -7.58 8.67
C ARG A 108 9.95 -7.81 7.43
N LEU A 109 9.05 -6.87 7.13
CA LEU A 109 8.19 -6.91 5.95
C LEU A 109 8.99 -6.74 4.66
N ALA A 110 9.83 -5.71 4.56
CA ALA A 110 10.67 -5.50 3.39
C ALA A 110 11.57 -6.72 3.08
N ARG A 111 12.21 -7.31 4.10
CA ARG A 111 13.04 -8.53 3.94
C ARG A 111 12.23 -9.73 3.48
N SER A 112 11.08 -9.97 4.10
CA SER A 112 10.20 -11.10 3.73
C SER A 112 9.77 -11.03 2.27
N LEU A 113 9.39 -9.83 1.80
CA LEU A 113 8.96 -9.59 0.43
C LEU A 113 10.10 -9.69 -0.59
N VAL A 114 11.28 -9.12 -0.27
CA VAL A 114 12.50 -9.24 -1.09
C VAL A 114 12.92 -10.71 -1.24
N ARG A 115 12.91 -11.49 -0.15
CA ARG A 115 13.25 -12.91 -0.18
C ARG A 115 12.25 -13.71 -1.01
N LEU A 116 10.96 -13.46 -0.85
CA LEU A 116 9.91 -14.09 -1.66
C LEU A 116 10.10 -13.77 -3.15
N LYS A 117 10.44 -12.52 -3.50
CA LYS A 117 10.75 -12.08 -4.86
C LYS A 117 11.97 -12.80 -5.45
N ARG A 118 13.08 -12.87 -4.70
CA ARG A 118 14.31 -13.54 -5.14
C ARG A 118 14.14 -15.06 -5.32
N ASN A 119 13.32 -15.70 -4.49
CA ASN A 119 12.99 -17.12 -4.62
C ASN A 119 12.07 -17.43 -5.81
N HIS A 120 11.25 -16.48 -6.23
CA HIS A 120 10.23 -16.65 -7.28
C HIS A 120 10.17 -15.46 -8.25
N PRO A 121 11.27 -15.16 -8.97
CA PRO A 121 11.44 -13.90 -9.70
C PRO A 121 10.37 -13.66 -10.78
N ASP A 122 9.86 -14.72 -11.41
CA ASP A 122 8.84 -14.64 -12.47
C ASP A 122 7.39 -14.69 -11.95
N ARG A 123 7.18 -15.14 -10.70
CA ARG A 123 5.82 -15.28 -10.11
C ARG A 123 5.49 -14.24 -9.06
N VAL A 124 6.49 -13.51 -8.58
CA VAL A 124 6.34 -12.45 -7.56
C VAL A 124 6.68 -11.10 -8.17
N SER A 125 5.86 -10.10 -7.89
CA SER A 125 6.08 -8.71 -8.28
C SER A 125 5.98 -7.81 -7.05
N LEU A 126 6.98 -6.95 -6.85
CA LEU A 126 6.95 -5.90 -5.85
C LEU A 126 6.77 -4.57 -6.58
N LEU A 127 5.76 -3.78 -6.20
CA LEU A 127 5.56 -2.44 -6.76
C LEU A 127 6.11 -1.38 -5.81
N VAL A 128 6.56 -0.24 -6.34
CA VAL A 128 6.87 0.93 -5.51
C VAL A 128 5.63 1.78 -5.25
N GLY A 129 5.42 2.11 -3.99
CA GLY A 129 4.50 3.15 -3.56
C GLY A 129 5.22 4.47 -3.26
N ASN A 130 4.45 5.49 -2.89
CA ASN A 130 5.00 6.81 -2.61
C ASN A 130 5.81 6.88 -1.31
N ARG A 131 5.47 6.08 -0.30
CA ARG A 131 6.22 5.97 0.95
C ARG A 131 7.58 5.35 0.73
N ASP A 132 7.64 4.34 -0.13
CA ASP A 132 8.89 3.65 -0.46
C ASP A 132 9.86 4.62 -1.15
N LEU A 133 9.38 5.32 -2.20
CA LEU A 133 10.20 6.24 -2.97
C LEU A 133 10.60 7.49 -2.18
N ASN A 134 9.74 8.03 -1.30
CA ASN A 134 10.06 9.26 -0.58
C ASN A 134 11.22 9.13 0.43
N LYS A 135 11.62 7.91 0.81
CA LYS A 135 12.79 7.69 1.67
C LYS A 135 14.12 7.99 0.99
N LEU A 136 14.18 8.00 -0.34
CA LEU A 136 15.37 8.45 -1.09
C LEU A 136 15.78 9.89 -0.72
N ARG A 137 14.85 10.72 -0.20
CA ARG A 137 15.18 12.05 0.35
C ARG A 137 16.18 12.00 1.50
N LEU A 138 16.06 11.01 2.39
CA LEU A 138 16.79 10.91 3.66
C LEU A 138 18.31 10.96 3.46
N SER A 139 18.84 10.25 2.46
CA SER A 139 20.27 10.23 2.14
C SER A 139 20.85 11.62 1.94
N SER A 140 20.13 12.48 1.23
CA SER A 140 20.57 13.85 0.92
C SER A 140 20.22 14.86 2.01
N GLU A 141 19.01 14.78 2.60
CA GLU A 141 18.48 15.77 3.55
C GLU A 141 18.95 15.56 5.00
N LEU A 142 19.52 14.39 5.32
CA LEU A 142 20.22 14.09 6.58
C LEU A 142 21.75 13.99 6.41
N SER A 143 22.28 14.22 5.20
CA SER A 143 23.74 14.22 4.96
C SER A 143 24.45 15.32 5.77
N GLU A 144 25.72 15.11 6.14
CA GLU A 144 26.52 16.12 6.84
C GLU A 144 26.56 17.45 6.08
N THR A 145 26.63 17.42 4.75
CA THR A 145 26.60 18.62 3.90
C THR A 145 25.28 19.39 4.03
N ASP A 146 24.15 18.71 4.21
CA ASP A 146 22.85 19.36 4.42
C ASP A 146 22.62 19.77 5.89
N MET A 147 23.15 19.02 6.84
CA MET A 147 23.14 19.37 8.27
C MET A 147 23.87 20.68 8.55
N ASN A 148 24.99 20.93 7.85
CA ASN A 148 25.79 22.16 7.94
C ASN A 148 25.17 23.37 7.22
N ARG A 149 24.06 23.21 6.50
CA ARG A 149 23.39 24.30 5.79
C ARG A 149 22.61 25.21 6.75
N PRO A 150 22.59 26.54 6.56
CA PRO A 150 21.72 27.44 7.31
C PRO A 150 20.25 27.02 7.17
N VAL A 151 19.57 26.89 8.32
CA VAL A 151 18.21 26.33 8.39
C VAL A 151 17.19 27.23 7.65
N ASP A 152 17.41 28.54 7.67
CA ASP A 152 16.59 29.55 6.99
C ASP A 152 16.66 29.48 5.45
N GLU A 153 17.70 28.86 4.88
CA GLU A 153 17.72 28.54 3.45
C GLU A 153 16.93 27.27 3.10
N ILE A 154 16.60 26.42 4.08
CA ILE A 154 15.87 25.17 3.85
C ILE A 154 14.37 25.49 3.75
N GLY A 155 13.90 25.63 2.51
CA GLY A 155 12.49 25.85 2.21
C GLY A 155 11.55 24.77 2.76
N GLY A 156 10.29 25.14 2.99
CA GLY A 156 9.23 24.20 3.35
C GLY A 156 8.89 23.22 2.22
N PRO A 157 8.12 22.16 2.51
CA PRO A 157 7.70 21.19 1.51
C PRO A 157 6.80 21.87 0.47
N PHE A 158 7.29 22.02 -0.76
CA PHE A 158 6.61 22.80 -1.81
C PHE A 158 5.20 22.26 -2.15
N TRP A 159 4.94 20.98 -1.89
CA TRP A 159 3.66 20.30 -2.11
C TRP A 159 2.61 20.53 -1.02
N ASP A 160 3.01 20.97 0.19
CA ASP A 160 2.09 21.41 1.24
C ASP A 160 2.51 22.76 1.82
N PRO A 161 2.07 23.89 1.22
CA PRO A 161 2.32 25.23 1.74
C PRO A 161 1.72 25.53 3.12
N LYS A 162 0.98 24.60 3.74
CA LYS A 162 0.43 24.74 5.11
C LYS A 162 1.27 24.02 6.16
N ALA A 163 2.19 23.14 5.75
CA ALA A 163 3.12 22.52 6.67
C ALA A 163 4.10 23.57 7.23
N PRO A 164 4.54 23.46 8.50
CA PRO A 164 5.55 24.35 9.04
C PRO A 164 6.88 24.16 8.30
N THR A 165 7.70 25.19 8.25
CA THR A 165 9.10 25.08 7.79
C THR A 165 9.97 24.40 8.86
N LEU A 166 11.16 23.93 8.48
CA LEU A 166 12.11 23.38 9.44
C LEU A 166 12.50 24.42 10.52
N THR A 167 12.67 25.69 10.14
CA THR A 167 12.92 26.78 11.09
C THR A 167 11.80 26.90 12.13
N GLN A 168 10.54 26.95 11.68
CA GLN A 168 9.37 27.06 12.57
C GLN A 168 9.22 25.86 13.50
N TYR A 169 9.54 24.66 13.02
CA TYR A 169 9.58 23.45 13.84
C TYR A 169 10.67 23.55 14.92
N LEU A 170 11.91 23.88 14.53
CA LEU A 170 13.05 23.96 15.45
C LEU A 170 12.92 25.12 16.45
N GLU A 171 12.24 26.23 16.11
CA GLU A 171 11.87 27.28 17.05
C GLU A 171 10.94 26.76 18.16
N GLY A 172 10.01 25.86 17.81
CA GLY A 172 9.17 25.14 18.79
C GLY A 172 10.01 24.24 19.72
N VAL A 173 10.87 23.40 19.17
CA VAL A 173 11.78 22.52 19.94
C VAL A 173 12.74 23.33 20.83
N MET A 174 13.23 24.47 20.34
CA MET A 174 14.06 25.40 21.11
C MET A 174 13.30 25.98 22.30
N SER A 175 12.04 26.38 22.11
CA SER A 175 11.15 26.86 23.17
C SER A 175 10.87 25.78 24.23
N GLU A 176 10.59 24.54 23.81
CA GLU A 176 10.31 23.41 24.71
C GLU A 176 11.55 22.94 25.50
N SER A 177 12.72 22.95 24.87
CA SER A 177 13.99 22.55 25.49
C SER A 177 14.65 23.62 26.37
N GLY A 178 14.13 24.85 26.36
CA GLY A 178 14.71 26.00 27.10
C GLY A 178 16.09 26.45 26.59
N THR A 179 16.51 25.99 25.41
CA THR A 179 17.78 26.36 24.77
C THR A 179 17.64 27.68 24.02
N SER A 180 18.71 28.47 23.91
CA SER A 180 18.71 29.78 23.25
C SER A 180 19.40 29.81 21.88
N SER A 181 19.61 28.64 21.26
CA SER A 181 20.39 28.47 20.03
C SER A 181 19.71 27.42 19.13
N LEU A 182 19.33 27.86 17.92
CA LEU A 182 18.71 27.01 16.91
C LEU A 182 19.68 25.91 16.42
N GLU A 183 20.97 26.24 16.32
CA GLU A 183 22.04 25.31 15.94
C GLU A 183 22.11 24.09 16.88
N LYS A 184 21.88 24.28 18.18
CA LYS A 184 21.91 23.19 19.17
C LYS A 184 20.74 22.22 19.06
N VAL A 185 19.59 22.65 18.52
CA VAL A 185 18.42 21.79 18.31
C VAL A 185 18.33 21.25 16.87
N ASN A 186 19.11 21.80 15.93
CA ASN A 186 19.26 21.31 14.56
C ASN A 186 20.08 19.99 14.51
N THR A 187 19.52 18.90 15.03
CA THR A 187 20.13 17.57 15.00
C THR A 187 19.49 16.70 13.91
N LYS A 188 20.16 15.61 13.49
CA LYS A 188 19.55 14.63 12.57
C LYS A 188 18.27 14.02 13.15
N VAL A 189 18.23 13.80 14.46
CA VAL A 189 17.06 13.33 15.22
C VAL A 189 15.87 14.25 14.98
N GLU A 190 16.04 15.55 15.21
CA GLU A 190 14.94 16.52 15.07
C GLU A 190 14.58 16.81 13.61
N ARG A 191 15.54 16.78 12.69
CA ARG A 191 15.24 16.81 11.25
C ARG A 191 14.44 15.58 10.80
N LEU A 192 14.78 14.37 11.25
CA LEU A 192 14.06 13.16 10.92
C LEU A 192 12.63 13.17 11.50
N LYS A 193 12.46 13.56 12.77
CA LYS A 193 11.13 13.75 13.39
C LYS A 193 10.29 14.78 12.61
N TYR A 194 10.88 15.90 12.23
CA TYR A 194 10.23 16.89 11.34
C TYR A 194 9.82 16.27 10.00
N MET A 195 10.73 15.58 9.31
CA MET A 195 10.45 14.96 8.01
C MET A 195 9.29 13.98 8.10
N LEU A 196 9.34 13.03 9.04
CA LEU A 196 8.31 12.02 9.28
C LEU A 196 6.95 12.65 9.58
N LYS A 197 6.89 13.60 10.54
CA LYS A 197 5.66 14.25 10.99
C LYS A 197 5.05 15.20 9.98
N HIS A 198 5.85 16.10 9.41
CA HIS A 198 5.38 17.26 8.65
C HIS A 198 5.53 17.15 7.13
N THR A 199 6.38 16.25 6.62
CA THR A 199 6.60 16.12 5.17
C THR A 199 6.21 14.76 4.59
N LEU A 200 6.18 13.70 5.42
CA LEU A 200 5.85 12.31 5.05
C LEU A 200 4.54 11.80 5.70
N GLY A 201 3.96 12.59 6.61
CA GLY A 201 2.64 12.38 7.22
C GLY A 201 2.55 11.20 8.20
N CYS A 202 3.68 10.66 8.65
CA CYS A 202 3.81 9.48 9.48
C CYS A 202 4.53 9.80 10.82
N PRO A 203 3.88 10.51 11.75
CA PRO A 203 4.52 11.02 12.96
C PRO A 203 5.01 9.94 13.93
N GLU A 204 4.41 8.75 13.92
CA GLU A 204 4.68 7.67 14.87
C GLU A 204 5.85 6.77 14.44
N THR A 205 6.32 6.86 13.18
CA THR A 205 7.33 5.94 12.61
C THR A 205 8.65 5.94 13.39
N PHE A 206 9.04 7.07 14.00
CA PHE A 206 10.27 7.16 14.77
C PHE A 206 10.25 6.18 15.96
N GLU A 207 9.13 6.11 16.67
CA GLU A 207 8.95 5.19 17.80
C GLU A 207 8.64 3.76 17.34
N TYR A 208 7.89 3.57 16.26
CA TYR A 208 7.70 2.24 15.68
C TYR A 208 9.04 1.61 15.25
N ARG A 209 9.92 2.42 14.65
CA ARG A 209 11.27 1.99 14.31
C ARG A 209 12.11 1.67 15.55
N ARG A 210 12.01 2.45 16.64
CA ARG A 210 12.68 2.15 17.91
C ARG A 210 12.26 0.78 18.46
N VAL A 211 10.96 0.47 18.42
CA VAL A 211 10.43 -0.84 18.84
C VAL A 211 10.98 -1.97 17.97
N GLU A 212 11.01 -1.81 16.64
CA GLU A 212 11.55 -2.84 15.75
C GLU A 212 13.07 -3.03 15.92
N ILE A 213 13.86 -1.96 16.06
CA ILE A 213 15.30 -2.07 16.37
C ILE A 213 15.50 -2.81 17.70
N LYS A 214 14.73 -2.49 18.74
CA LYS A 214 14.83 -3.15 20.04
C LYS A 214 14.58 -4.66 19.91
N LEU A 215 13.51 -5.06 19.21
CA LEU A 215 13.22 -6.45 18.90
C LEU A 215 14.40 -7.13 18.19
N LEU A 216 14.91 -6.53 17.12
CA LEU A 216 16.01 -7.10 16.33
C LEU A 216 17.33 -7.18 17.12
N LYS A 217 17.64 -6.18 17.96
CA LYS A 217 18.79 -6.20 18.88
C LYS A 217 18.65 -7.31 19.94
N CYS A 218 17.46 -7.55 20.49
CA CYS A 218 17.24 -8.66 21.42
C CYS A 218 17.51 -10.02 20.76
N ILE A 219 17.01 -10.23 19.53
CA ILE A 219 17.04 -11.53 18.84
C ILE A 219 18.40 -11.85 18.21
N TYR A 220 19.09 -10.83 17.67
CA TYR A 220 20.35 -10.97 16.93
C TYR A 220 21.57 -10.39 17.66
N GLY A 221 21.39 -9.86 18.88
CA GLY A 221 22.43 -9.20 19.68
C GLY A 221 22.83 -7.80 19.21
N GLN A 222 22.55 -7.43 17.96
CA GLN A 222 22.88 -6.12 17.37
C GLN A 222 21.91 -5.71 16.25
N TYR A 223 21.94 -4.42 15.92
CA TYR A 223 21.32 -3.88 14.71
C TYR A 223 22.31 -2.90 14.02
N PRO A 224 22.49 -2.95 12.69
CA PRO A 224 21.95 -3.94 11.76
C PRO A 224 22.50 -5.35 12.08
N PRO A 225 21.68 -6.41 11.94
CA PRO A 225 22.15 -7.78 12.09
C PRO A 225 23.12 -8.17 10.95
N ASP A 226 23.87 -9.26 11.16
CA ASP A 226 24.85 -9.74 10.18
C ASP A 226 24.16 -10.11 8.85
N PRO A 227 24.68 -9.69 7.67
CA PRO A 227 24.09 -10.00 6.37
C PRO A 227 23.80 -11.49 6.10
N ILE A 228 24.57 -12.41 6.69
CA ILE A 228 24.36 -13.87 6.59
C ILE A 228 23.14 -14.31 7.42
N THR A 229 22.80 -13.55 8.46
CA THR A 229 21.65 -13.82 9.35
C THR A 229 20.36 -13.15 8.88
N ASN A 230 20.41 -12.29 7.86
CA ASN A 230 19.26 -11.57 7.31
C ASN A 230 18.25 -12.44 6.57
N GLU A 231 18.54 -13.72 6.31
CA GLU A 231 17.65 -14.58 5.52
C GLU A 231 16.36 -14.96 6.27
N LEU A 232 16.34 -14.93 7.60
CA LEU A 232 15.26 -15.51 8.41
C LEU A 232 14.38 -14.43 9.08
N THR A 233 13.08 -14.68 9.14
CA THR A 233 12.11 -13.75 9.75
C THR A 233 11.74 -14.24 11.15
N PRO A 234 11.97 -13.43 12.21
CA PRO A 234 11.65 -13.83 13.58
C PRO A 234 10.18 -13.55 13.94
N PHE A 235 9.56 -14.54 14.57
CA PHE A 235 8.22 -14.55 15.14
C PHE A 235 8.33 -14.75 16.65
N LEU A 236 7.60 -13.96 17.43
CA LEU A 236 7.48 -14.16 18.87
C LEU A 236 6.50 -15.31 19.14
N ILE A 237 6.88 -16.25 20.02
CA ILE A 237 6.05 -17.41 20.37
C ILE A 237 5.01 -17.05 21.47
N ASP A 238 5.28 -15.99 22.24
CA ASP A 238 4.50 -15.57 23.39
C ASP A 238 4.52 -14.03 23.48
N ASP A 239 3.39 -13.40 23.83
CA ASP A 239 3.21 -11.93 23.83
C ASP A 239 4.07 -11.20 24.89
N GLY A 240 4.81 -11.96 25.70
CA GLY A 240 5.64 -11.45 26.79
C GLY A 240 7.10 -11.94 26.74
N LYS A 241 8.02 -10.99 26.94
CA LYS A 241 9.49 -11.15 27.10
C LYS A 241 10.36 -11.05 25.83
N VAL A 242 10.10 -10.04 25.00
CA VAL A 242 11.24 -9.26 24.49
C VAL A 242 11.91 -8.62 25.71
N ASP A 243 13.21 -8.84 25.92
CA ASP A 243 13.88 -8.27 27.09
C ASP A 243 13.82 -6.74 27.05
N VAL A 244 13.14 -6.18 28.06
CA VAL A 244 12.96 -4.73 28.19
C VAL A 244 14.25 -4.01 28.55
N SER A 245 15.33 -4.73 28.91
CA SER A 245 16.63 -4.16 29.25
C SER A 245 17.36 -3.46 28.09
N VAL A 246 17.11 -3.86 26.84
CA VAL A 246 17.78 -3.27 25.67
C VAL A 246 17.24 -1.87 25.39
N ASP A 247 18.06 -0.86 25.64
CA ASP A 247 17.75 0.51 25.24
C ASP A 247 18.13 0.78 23.77
N VAL A 248 17.45 1.74 23.15
CA VAL A 248 17.67 2.20 21.78
C VAL A 248 17.54 3.72 21.77
N SER A 249 18.68 4.39 21.65
CA SER A 249 18.79 5.85 21.61
C SER A 249 18.18 6.45 20.33
N ASP A 250 17.86 7.75 20.36
CA ASP A 250 17.36 8.48 19.18
C ASP A 250 18.38 8.46 18.02
N ASP A 251 19.68 8.48 18.32
CA ASP A 251 20.74 8.39 17.32
C ASP A 251 20.80 7.00 16.66
N GLU A 252 20.53 5.91 17.40
CA GLU A 252 20.39 4.57 16.82
C GLU A 252 19.15 4.46 15.91
N VAL A 253 18.06 5.14 16.26
CA VAL A 253 16.88 5.23 15.37
C VAL A 253 17.25 5.92 14.07
N VAL A 254 17.90 7.09 14.12
CA VAL A 254 18.40 7.81 12.93
C VAL A 254 19.33 6.93 12.10
N ALA A 255 20.33 6.31 12.74
CA ALA A 255 21.30 5.44 12.08
C ALA A 255 20.61 4.25 11.38
N SER A 256 19.47 3.75 11.89
CA SER A 256 18.69 2.72 11.19
C SER A 256 18.06 3.22 9.89
N PHE A 257 17.55 4.45 9.85
CA PHE A 257 16.98 5.03 8.63
C PHE A 257 18.08 5.33 7.61
N GLU A 258 19.23 5.84 8.05
CA GLU A 258 20.39 6.01 7.19
C GLU A 258 20.90 4.66 6.66
N TYR A 259 20.99 3.61 7.49
CA TYR A 259 21.38 2.27 7.05
C TYR A 259 20.40 1.69 6.01
N GLU A 260 19.10 1.70 6.31
CA GLU A 260 18.09 1.02 5.49
C GLU A 260 17.95 1.57 4.06
N ILE A 261 18.38 2.81 3.81
CA ILE A 261 18.36 3.44 2.47
C ILE A 261 19.74 3.58 1.81
N ASN A 262 20.82 3.77 2.58
CA ASN A 262 22.17 3.99 2.03
C ASN A 262 22.99 2.70 1.91
N SER A 263 22.75 1.69 2.74
CA SER A 263 23.44 0.40 2.65
C SER A 263 22.86 -0.43 1.53
N GLU A 264 23.70 -1.07 0.71
CA GLU A 264 23.26 -2.07 -0.27
C GLU A 264 22.61 -3.30 0.38
N HIS A 265 22.81 -3.48 1.69
CA HIS A 265 22.17 -4.50 2.54
C HIS A 265 21.07 -3.91 3.45
N GLY A 266 20.62 -2.67 3.19
CA GLY A 266 19.44 -2.09 3.83
C GLY A 266 18.17 -2.69 3.24
N SER A 267 17.22 -3.10 4.07
CA SER A 267 16.05 -3.87 3.60
C SER A 267 15.16 -3.07 2.64
N LEU A 268 14.96 -1.78 2.94
CA LEU A 268 14.24 -0.88 2.04
C LEU A 268 15.06 -0.62 0.75
N ARG A 269 16.38 -0.50 0.85
CA ARG A 269 17.26 -0.40 -0.33
C ARG A 269 17.14 -1.62 -1.24
N GLU A 270 17.13 -2.82 -0.68
CA GLU A 270 16.90 -4.06 -1.43
C GLU A 270 15.49 -4.10 -2.03
N TYR A 271 14.46 -3.74 -1.27
CA TYR A 271 13.07 -3.66 -1.76
C TYR A 271 12.98 -2.75 -3.00
N LEU A 272 13.54 -1.55 -2.93
CA LEU A 272 13.54 -0.60 -4.04
C LEU A 272 14.35 -1.08 -5.26
N ASN A 273 15.37 -1.92 -5.08
CA ASN A 273 16.14 -2.50 -6.18
C ASN A 273 15.38 -3.64 -6.90
N GLU A 274 14.57 -4.41 -6.17
CA GLU A 274 13.75 -5.52 -6.69
C GLU A 274 12.37 -5.07 -7.20
N ALA A 275 11.92 -3.89 -6.79
CA ALA A 275 10.61 -3.33 -7.11
C ALA A 275 10.54 -2.65 -8.48
N GLN A 276 9.31 -2.48 -8.95
CA GLN A 276 8.97 -1.92 -10.27
C GLN A 276 7.77 -0.96 -10.15
N ILE A 277 7.45 -0.17 -11.17
CA ILE A 277 6.34 0.81 -11.10
C ILE A 277 4.99 0.16 -11.48
N ALA A 278 5.02 -0.79 -12.41
CA ALA A 278 3.82 -1.48 -12.88
C ALA A 278 4.10 -2.96 -13.15
N ALA A 279 3.09 -3.82 -13.03
CA ALA A 279 3.18 -5.24 -13.36
C ALA A 279 1.96 -5.71 -14.16
N ILE A 280 2.12 -6.74 -14.98
CA ILE A 280 1.02 -7.42 -15.69
C ILE A 280 1.12 -8.91 -15.37
N VAL A 281 0.00 -9.53 -14.99
CA VAL A 281 -0.13 -10.98 -14.92
C VAL A 281 -1.42 -11.38 -15.64
N GLY A 282 -1.27 -11.98 -16.82
CA GLY A 282 -2.40 -12.34 -17.69
C GLY A 282 -3.26 -11.13 -18.08
N ASN A 283 -4.57 -11.19 -17.83
CA ASN A 283 -5.51 -10.11 -18.14
C ASN A 283 -5.56 -8.98 -17.07
N THR A 284 -4.70 -9.02 -16.06
CA THR A 284 -4.70 -8.04 -14.95
C THR A 284 -3.42 -7.20 -14.93
N ILE A 285 -3.58 -5.88 -14.83
CA ILE A 285 -2.49 -4.90 -14.62
C ILE A 285 -2.52 -4.34 -13.19
N PHE A 286 -1.35 -4.01 -12.67
CA PHE A 286 -1.15 -3.51 -11.31
C PHE A 286 -0.27 -2.25 -11.33
N VAL A 287 -0.70 -1.19 -10.64
CA VAL A 287 0.10 0.01 -10.30
C VAL A 287 -0.25 0.44 -8.88
N HIS A 288 0.63 1.12 -8.15
CA HIS A 288 0.28 1.61 -6.80
C HIS A 288 -0.87 2.63 -6.83
N GLY A 289 -0.87 3.56 -7.80
CA GLY A 289 -1.80 4.69 -7.84
C GLY A 289 -3.00 4.55 -8.78
N ALA A 290 -2.89 5.05 -10.03
CA ALA A 290 -3.98 5.00 -11.00
C ALA A 290 -3.53 5.15 -12.48
N ILE A 291 -4.30 4.52 -13.39
CA ILE A 291 -4.18 4.65 -14.84
C ILE A 291 -5.35 5.49 -15.37
N ASP A 292 -5.17 6.80 -15.47
CA ASP A 292 -6.19 7.74 -15.93
C ASP A 292 -5.77 8.44 -17.22
N ALA A 293 -6.60 9.33 -17.75
CA ALA A 293 -6.34 10.01 -19.02
C ALA A 293 -5.09 10.93 -19.03
N LEU A 294 -4.49 11.22 -17.87
CA LEU A 294 -3.24 11.98 -17.75
C LEU A 294 -2.01 11.06 -17.67
N THR A 295 -2.18 9.86 -17.10
CA THR A 295 -1.09 8.88 -16.86
C THR A 295 -1.00 7.78 -17.92
N MET A 296 -2.11 7.41 -18.55
CA MET A 296 -2.16 6.35 -19.57
C MET A 296 -1.15 6.60 -20.69
N ARG A 297 -0.51 5.52 -21.17
CA ARG A 297 0.50 5.51 -22.25
C ARG A 297 1.76 6.33 -21.99
N TRP A 298 1.85 7.08 -20.89
CA TRP A 298 2.92 8.04 -20.68
C TRP A 298 4.03 7.53 -19.75
N VAL A 299 5.28 7.78 -20.14
CA VAL A 299 6.48 7.56 -19.31
C VAL A 299 7.18 8.90 -19.11
N PRO A 300 7.53 9.31 -17.89
CA PRO A 300 8.20 10.57 -17.66
C PRO A 300 9.62 10.61 -18.23
N PRO A 301 10.16 11.81 -18.54
CA PRO A 301 11.57 11.94 -18.91
C PRO A 301 12.46 11.76 -17.66
N THR A 302 13.64 11.16 -17.83
CA THR A 302 14.48 10.72 -16.70
C THR A 302 15.21 11.85 -15.97
N ASP A 303 15.08 13.08 -16.44
CA ASP A 303 15.57 14.32 -15.85
C ASP A 303 14.47 15.12 -15.10
N THR A 304 13.25 14.58 -14.99
CA THR A 304 12.16 15.16 -14.18
C THR A 304 12.65 15.42 -12.75
N LYS A 305 12.29 16.58 -12.21
CA LYS A 305 12.75 17.09 -10.91
C LYS A 305 11.67 17.01 -9.84
N PHE A 306 12.07 16.73 -8.59
CA PHE A 306 11.20 16.79 -7.44
C PHE A 306 11.09 18.23 -6.91
N GLN A 307 10.39 19.05 -7.69
CA GLN A 307 10.10 20.46 -7.39
C GLN A 307 8.75 20.85 -8.01
N ILE A 308 8.36 22.12 -7.85
CA ILE A 308 7.35 22.75 -8.70
C ILE A 308 7.90 22.83 -10.14
N PRO A 309 7.22 22.29 -11.16
CA PRO A 309 7.69 22.37 -12.53
C PRO A 309 7.76 23.83 -13.03
N GLU A 310 8.88 24.18 -13.65
CA GLU A 310 9.06 25.47 -14.34
C GLU A 310 8.51 25.44 -15.78
N THR A 311 8.18 24.25 -16.28
CA THR A 311 7.57 24.04 -17.60
C THR A 311 6.10 24.46 -17.61
N GLU A 312 5.60 24.85 -18.78
CA GLU A 312 4.16 25.03 -18.99
C GLU A 312 3.40 23.72 -18.68
N PRO A 313 2.17 23.79 -18.16
CA PRO A 313 1.36 22.59 -17.96
C PRO A 313 1.14 21.85 -19.29
N PRO A 314 1.12 20.50 -19.27
CA PRO A 314 0.89 19.69 -20.45
C PRO A 314 -0.53 19.91 -20.99
N ASP A 315 -0.76 19.48 -22.24
CA ASP A 315 -2.14 19.30 -22.68
C ASP A 315 -2.80 18.20 -21.82
N PHE A 316 -3.91 18.56 -21.16
CA PHE A 316 -4.71 17.64 -20.34
C PHE A 316 -5.96 17.14 -21.10
N SER A 317 -6.08 17.40 -22.41
CA SER A 317 -7.14 16.84 -23.27
C SER A 317 -6.73 15.50 -23.87
N SER A 318 -5.44 15.34 -24.16
CA SER A 318 -4.77 14.13 -24.60
C SER A 318 -3.31 14.16 -24.10
N PRO A 319 -2.66 13.01 -23.86
CA PRO A 319 -1.24 13.00 -23.48
C PRO A 319 -0.38 13.76 -24.52
N SER A 320 0.23 14.86 -24.11
CA SER A 320 0.86 15.78 -25.08
C SER A 320 2.10 15.15 -25.74
N PRO A 321 2.20 15.13 -27.08
CA PRO A 321 3.36 14.56 -27.80
C PRO A 321 4.53 15.56 -27.92
N ARG A 322 4.61 16.56 -27.04
CA ARG A 322 5.66 17.60 -27.09
C ARG A 322 6.99 17.01 -26.64
N SER A 323 8.03 17.23 -27.44
CA SER A 323 9.41 16.85 -27.10
C SER A 323 9.86 17.55 -25.82
N GLY A 324 10.10 16.78 -24.76
CA GLY A 324 10.45 17.27 -23.42
C GLY A 324 9.43 16.87 -22.35
N ASP A 325 8.17 16.62 -22.71
CA ASP A 325 7.11 16.23 -21.77
C ASP A 325 7.06 14.70 -21.54
N GLY A 326 8.16 13.96 -21.76
CA GLY A 326 8.24 12.49 -21.66
C GLY A 326 7.98 11.74 -22.96
N ALA A 327 7.69 10.44 -22.86
CA ALA A 327 7.47 9.53 -23.98
C ALA A 327 6.07 8.89 -23.96
N MET A 328 5.55 8.55 -25.15
CA MET A 328 4.22 7.96 -25.34
C MET A 328 4.32 6.57 -25.97
N TYR A 329 3.64 5.60 -25.36
CA TYR A 329 3.64 4.19 -25.76
C TYR A 329 2.20 3.65 -25.89
N GLU A 330 1.81 3.31 -27.11
CA GLU A 330 0.47 2.79 -27.43
C GLU A 330 0.26 1.33 -27.00
N ASP A 331 1.34 0.55 -26.90
CA ASP A 331 1.30 -0.81 -26.36
C ASP A 331 1.43 -0.80 -24.83
N VAL A 332 0.52 -1.50 -24.14
CA VAL A 332 0.46 -1.51 -22.67
C VAL A 332 1.66 -2.26 -22.07
N SER A 333 2.14 -3.33 -22.71
CA SER A 333 3.29 -4.09 -22.23
C SER A 333 4.60 -3.30 -22.38
N GLN A 334 4.76 -2.60 -23.51
CA GLN A 334 5.87 -1.68 -23.73
C GLN A 334 5.84 -0.52 -22.73
N TRP A 335 4.66 0.07 -22.48
CA TRP A 335 4.50 1.12 -21.47
C TRP A 335 4.93 0.66 -20.07
N VAL A 336 4.52 -0.54 -19.64
CA VAL A 336 4.96 -1.13 -18.37
C VAL A 336 6.47 -1.37 -18.34
N ASN A 337 7.04 -1.93 -19.42
CA ASN A 337 8.48 -2.16 -19.52
C ASN A 337 9.29 -0.85 -19.41
N GLU A 338 8.82 0.23 -20.01
CA GLU A 338 9.48 1.54 -20.04
C GLU A 338 9.32 2.29 -18.70
N LEU A 339 8.18 2.17 -18.01
CA LEU A 339 8.05 2.59 -16.60
C LEU A 339 9.05 1.83 -15.70
N ASN A 340 9.17 0.52 -15.89
CA ASN A 340 10.08 -0.30 -15.07
C ASN A 340 11.56 -0.06 -15.43
N PHE A 341 11.86 0.35 -16.66
CA PHE A 341 13.18 0.85 -17.06
C PHE A 341 13.50 2.23 -16.47
N TYR A 342 12.51 3.13 -16.40
CA TYR A 342 12.59 4.41 -15.71
C TYR A 342 12.91 4.23 -14.22
N MET A 343 12.25 3.28 -13.53
CA MET A 343 12.56 2.89 -12.16
C MET A 343 14.03 2.50 -11.98
N LYS A 344 14.51 1.55 -12.81
CA LYS A 344 15.91 1.08 -12.78
C LYS A 344 16.92 2.19 -13.04
N LYS A 345 16.64 3.10 -13.98
CA LYS A 345 17.47 4.29 -14.22
C LYS A 345 17.53 5.20 -13.01
N GLY A 346 16.39 5.51 -12.40
CA GLY A 346 16.33 6.37 -11.21
C GLY A 346 17.09 5.78 -10.00
N MET A 347 17.02 4.46 -9.81
CA MET A 347 17.77 3.76 -8.74
C MET A 347 19.28 3.73 -8.99
N SER A 348 19.69 3.52 -10.24
CA SER A 348 21.11 3.59 -10.65
C SER A 348 21.67 5.00 -10.49
N ASP A 349 20.89 6.01 -10.88
CA ASP A 349 21.20 7.43 -10.72
C ASP A 349 21.34 7.82 -9.25
N PHE A 350 20.43 7.36 -8.39
CA PHE A 350 20.57 7.49 -6.94
C PHE A 350 21.84 6.82 -6.41
N GLN A 351 22.16 5.59 -6.84
CA GLN A 351 23.34 4.86 -6.36
C GLN A 351 24.65 5.61 -6.67
N GLN A 352 24.72 6.27 -7.83
CA GLN A 352 25.90 7.00 -8.30
C GLN A 352 26.08 8.36 -7.61
N ARG A 353 24.98 9.02 -7.22
CA ARG A 353 24.99 10.39 -6.66
C ARG A 353 23.85 10.61 -5.65
N PRO A 354 23.82 9.92 -4.50
CA PRO A 354 22.69 9.98 -3.55
C PRO A 354 22.56 11.32 -2.80
N TYR A 355 23.58 12.19 -2.92
CA TYR A 355 23.64 13.51 -2.30
C TYR A 355 23.38 14.63 -3.32
N TRP A 356 23.17 15.84 -2.82
CA TRP A 356 23.15 17.05 -3.64
C TRP A 356 24.53 17.30 -4.29
N ASN A 357 24.54 17.81 -5.53
CA ASN A 357 25.73 18.44 -6.11
C ASN A 357 26.10 19.74 -5.39
N GLU A 358 27.30 20.27 -5.67
CA GLU A 358 27.80 21.51 -5.04
C GLU A 358 26.86 22.71 -5.24
N GLU A 359 26.25 22.84 -6.42
CA GLU A 359 25.27 23.90 -6.72
C GLU A 359 23.87 23.62 -6.15
N ARG A 360 23.64 22.44 -5.57
CA ARG A 360 22.35 21.96 -5.04
C ARG A 360 21.17 22.03 -6.04
N THR A 361 21.46 21.91 -7.33
CA THR A 361 20.48 21.87 -8.43
C THR A 361 20.04 20.44 -8.81
N SER A 362 20.70 19.42 -8.26
CA SER A 362 20.36 18.02 -8.51
C SER A 362 20.91 17.08 -7.44
N ARG A 363 20.20 15.96 -7.24
CA ARG A 363 20.66 14.75 -6.57
C ARG A 363 20.21 13.54 -7.40
N GLY A 364 20.72 12.37 -7.08
CA GLY A 364 20.33 11.12 -7.72
C GLY A 364 18.94 10.67 -7.27
N GLY A 365 18.20 10.00 -8.16
CA GLY A 365 16.84 9.54 -7.88
C GLY A 365 15.78 10.64 -7.89
N GLU A 366 16.12 11.86 -8.31
CA GLU A 366 15.18 12.99 -8.46
C GLU A 366 13.95 12.63 -9.28
N ALA A 367 14.11 11.84 -10.35
CA ALA A 367 13.01 11.35 -11.17
C ALA A 367 12.03 10.47 -10.36
N LEU A 368 12.53 9.60 -9.47
CA LEU A 368 11.68 8.75 -8.62
C LEU A 368 11.00 9.57 -7.51
N LEU A 369 11.70 10.57 -6.98
CA LEU A 369 11.10 11.53 -6.06
C LEU A 369 10.03 12.38 -6.76
N ALA A 370 10.20 12.71 -8.03
CA ALA A 370 9.20 13.42 -8.83
C ALA A 370 7.97 12.53 -9.08
N ILE A 371 8.14 11.29 -9.55
CA ILE A 371 6.98 10.43 -9.86
C ILE A 371 6.13 10.14 -8.62
N GLN A 372 6.70 10.12 -7.40
CA GLN A 372 5.90 10.03 -6.16
C GLN A 372 5.24 11.35 -5.72
N ASN A 373 5.25 12.41 -6.52
CA ASN A 373 4.67 13.71 -6.16
C ASN A 373 3.78 14.28 -7.26
N ARG A 374 2.47 14.43 -7.01
CA ARG A 374 1.52 14.87 -8.03
C ARG A 374 1.85 16.28 -8.59
N PRO A 375 2.22 17.29 -7.77
CA PRO A 375 2.67 18.60 -8.25
C PRO A 375 3.87 18.52 -9.21
N SER A 376 4.93 17.78 -8.87
CA SER A 376 6.11 17.61 -9.74
C SER A 376 5.77 16.95 -11.10
N MET A 377 4.66 16.23 -11.18
CA MET A 377 4.22 15.52 -12.39
C MET A 377 3.08 16.21 -13.14
N TRP A 378 2.65 17.42 -12.76
CA TRP A 378 1.40 18.02 -13.26
C TRP A 378 0.20 17.05 -13.17
N GLY A 379 0.12 16.27 -12.10
CA GLY A 379 -0.92 15.25 -11.90
C GLY A 379 -0.77 13.98 -12.74
N ARG A 380 0.36 13.76 -13.42
CA ARG A 380 0.62 12.57 -14.25
C ARG A 380 1.35 11.45 -13.48
N SER A 381 0.96 11.16 -12.24
CA SER A 381 1.62 10.11 -11.45
C SER A 381 0.84 8.78 -11.44
N VAL A 382 1.41 7.72 -12.01
CA VAL A 382 0.89 6.34 -11.84
C VAL A 382 1.09 5.78 -10.43
N VAL A 383 1.99 6.38 -9.64
CA VAL A 383 2.25 5.98 -8.25
C VAL A 383 1.26 6.66 -7.31
N CYS A 384 1.01 7.95 -7.49
CA CYS A 384 0.27 8.76 -6.52
C CYS A 384 -1.11 9.20 -6.96
N ASN A 385 -1.56 8.99 -8.20
CA ASN A 385 -2.97 9.21 -8.49
C ASN A 385 -3.81 8.13 -7.76
N SER A 386 -5.11 8.34 -7.59
CA SER A 386 -5.96 7.44 -6.80
C SER A 386 -7.35 7.38 -7.38
N TYR A 387 -7.97 6.21 -7.47
CA TYR A 387 -9.41 6.13 -7.74
C TYR A 387 -10.27 6.37 -6.49
N ALA A 388 -9.77 6.04 -5.30
CA ALA A 388 -10.56 6.06 -4.08
C ALA A 388 -10.91 7.49 -3.59
N ASP A 389 -12.19 7.68 -3.23
CA ASP A 389 -12.69 8.81 -2.43
C ASP A 389 -13.82 8.33 -1.51
N GLY A 390 -13.76 8.67 -0.22
CA GLY A 390 -14.84 8.37 0.72
C GLY A 390 -15.16 6.88 0.88
N GLY A 391 -14.15 6.01 0.87
CA GLY A 391 -14.34 4.55 0.98
C GLY A 391 -14.86 3.86 -0.28
N ASN A 392 -14.96 4.59 -1.40
CA ASN A 392 -15.51 4.09 -2.66
C ASN A 392 -14.57 4.41 -3.83
N VAL A 393 -14.73 3.74 -4.96
CA VAL A 393 -14.03 4.08 -6.22
C VAL A 393 -14.49 5.42 -6.82
N HIS A 394 -15.53 6.05 -6.26
CA HIS A 394 -16.12 7.29 -6.77
C HIS A 394 -17.08 7.93 -5.77
N SER A 395 -17.03 9.27 -5.69
CA SER A 395 -18.04 10.12 -5.05
C SER A 395 -18.42 11.28 -5.99
N ASP A 396 -19.57 11.92 -5.75
CA ASP A 396 -19.98 13.10 -6.52
C ASP A 396 -19.03 14.30 -6.26
N GLY A 397 -18.52 14.43 -5.03
CA GLY A 397 -17.56 15.47 -4.66
C GLY A 397 -16.21 15.35 -5.39
N ALA A 398 -15.78 14.12 -5.73
CA ALA A 398 -14.58 13.90 -6.53
C ALA A 398 -14.70 14.51 -7.95
N ILE A 399 -15.89 14.54 -8.55
CA ILE A 399 -16.14 15.14 -9.87
C ILE A 399 -15.88 16.65 -9.83
N GLU A 400 -16.43 17.33 -8.81
CA GLU A 400 -16.30 18.78 -8.66
C GLU A 400 -14.85 19.17 -8.40
N ASN A 401 -14.17 18.44 -7.50
CA ASN A 401 -12.75 18.63 -7.21
C ASN A 401 -11.87 18.44 -8.45
N ARG A 402 -12.09 17.39 -9.26
CA ARG A 402 -11.38 17.20 -10.55
C ARG A 402 -11.58 18.37 -11.50
N ARG A 403 -12.82 18.86 -11.64
CA ARG A 403 -13.16 19.95 -12.56
C ARG A 403 -12.50 21.27 -12.14
N ASP A 404 -12.53 21.61 -10.85
CA ASP A 404 -11.83 22.78 -10.33
C ASP A 404 -10.32 22.65 -10.56
N ALA A 405 -9.72 21.53 -10.17
CA ALA A 405 -8.29 21.34 -10.31
C ALA A 405 -7.78 21.43 -11.74
N LEU A 406 -8.45 20.79 -12.70
CA LEU A 406 -8.10 20.93 -14.12
C LEU A 406 -8.22 22.38 -14.62
N LYS A 407 -9.16 23.16 -14.07
CA LYS A 407 -9.26 24.61 -14.35
C LYS A 407 -8.12 25.39 -13.70
N ARG A 408 -7.77 25.11 -12.43
CA ARG A 408 -6.65 25.75 -11.72
C ARG A 408 -5.31 25.48 -12.41
N ALA A 409 -5.02 24.22 -12.71
CA ALA A 409 -3.81 23.81 -13.42
C ALA A 409 -3.69 24.48 -14.81
N ARG A 410 -4.76 24.52 -15.60
CA ARG A 410 -4.75 25.13 -16.95
C ARG A 410 -4.69 26.65 -16.96
N VAL A 411 -5.47 27.31 -16.09
CA VAL A 411 -5.68 28.77 -16.15
C VAL A 411 -4.74 29.54 -15.23
N MET A 412 -4.45 29.00 -14.05
CA MET A 412 -3.57 29.63 -13.06
C MET A 412 -2.17 29.03 -13.01
N LYS A 413 -1.89 28.00 -13.81
CA LYS A 413 -0.60 27.27 -13.84
C LYS A 413 -0.18 26.79 -12.45
N ASP A 414 -1.13 26.19 -11.75
CA ASP A 414 -1.01 25.72 -10.37
C ASP A 414 -0.87 24.19 -10.34
N PRO A 415 0.33 23.62 -10.13
CA PRO A 415 0.50 22.17 -10.02
C PRO A 415 -0.07 21.59 -8.72
N LEU A 416 -0.20 22.41 -7.67
CA LEU A 416 -0.82 22.03 -6.39
C LEU A 416 -2.33 21.79 -6.53
N ALA A 417 -2.91 22.11 -7.69
CA ALA A 417 -4.25 21.69 -8.05
C ALA A 417 -4.47 20.17 -8.00
N PHE A 418 -3.43 19.37 -8.24
CA PHE A 418 -3.55 17.90 -8.29
C PHE A 418 -3.48 17.20 -6.93
N GLU A 419 -3.17 17.93 -5.87
CA GLU A 419 -3.13 17.37 -4.51
C GLU A 419 -4.50 16.86 -4.05
N GLY A 420 -4.50 15.68 -3.42
CA GLY A 420 -5.70 15.07 -2.83
C GLY A 420 -6.82 14.62 -3.79
N LEU A 421 -6.75 14.87 -5.10
CA LEU A 421 -7.77 14.46 -6.08
C LEU A 421 -8.01 12.94 -6.17
N ALA A 422 -9.14 12.54 -6.73
CA ALA A 422 -9.40 11.18 -7.19
C ALA A 422 -9.66 11.15 -8.70
N SER A 423 -9.05 10.21 -9.41
CA SER A 423 -9.10 10.02 -10.87
C SER A 423 -10.49 9.55 -11.34
N ASP A 424 -10.78 9.70 -12.63
CA ASP A 424 -12.10 9.37 -13.17
C ASP A 424 -12.21 7.89 -13.57
N VAL A 425 -12.76 7.07 -12.68
CA VAL A 425 -13.05 5.64 -12.93
C VAL A 425 -14.05 5.38 -14.05
N PHE A 426 -14.84 6.38 -14.46
CA PHE A 426 -15.80 6.24 -15.56
C PHE A 426 -15.25 6.74 -16.91
N ASP A 427 -14.02 7.24 -16.96
CA ASP A 427 -13.38 7.58 -18.23
C ASP A 427 -13.11 6.29 -19.03
N LYS A 428 -13.71 6.20 -20.21
CA LYS A 428 -13.51 5.05 -21.10
C LYS A 428 -12.15 5.08 -21.77
N ARG A 429 -11.46 6.23 -21.93
CA ARG A 429 -10.21 6.30 -22.70
C ARG A 429 -9.09 5.39 -22.15
N PRO A 430 -8.81 5.32 -20.84
CA PRO A 430 -7.87 4.34 -20.29
C PRO A 430 -8.40 2.90 -20.43
N SER A 431 -9.69 2.68 -20.20
CA SER A 431 -10.31 1.36 -20.25
C SER A 431 -10.28 0.75 -21.65
N ASP A 432 -10.68 1.51 -22.68
CA ASP A 432 -10.66 1.13 -24.09
C ASP A 432 -9.23 0.81 -24.56
N TRP A 433 -8.23 1.55 -24.06
CA TRP A 433 -6.81 1.29 -24.33
C TRP A 433 -6.32 -0.02 -23.70
N LEU A 434 -6.67 -0.28 -22.44
CA LEU A 434 -6.35 -1.52 -21.72
C LEU A 434 -7.02 -2.73 -22.39
N LEU A 435 -8.33 -2.64 -22.69
CA LEU A 435 -9.10 -3.68 -23.37
C LEU A 435 -8.57 -3.99 -24.77
N GLY A 436 -8.12 -2.96 -25.50
CA GLY A 436 -7.48 -3.12 -26.82
C GLY A 436 -6.19 -3.95 -26.78
N GLN A 437 -5.60 -4.17 -25.61
CA GLN A 437 -4.44 -5.03 -25.37
C GLN A 437 -4.75 -6.24 -24.49
N GLY A 438 -6.03 -6.61 -24.33
CA GLY A 438 -6.46 -7.79 -23.57
C GLY A 438 -6.46 -7.64 -22.05
N ILE A 439 -6.22 -6.44 -21.51
CA ILE A 439 -6.29 -6.17 -20.08
C ILE A 439 -7.75 -5.88 -19.68
N GLN A 440 -8.26 -6.66 -18.73
CA GLN A 440 -9.65 -6.63 -18.27
C GLN A 440 -9.80 -6.23 -16.80
N ARG A 441 -8.69 -6.22 -16.04
CA ARG A 441 -8.69 -5.78 -14.65
C ARG A 441 -7.49 -4.88 -14.33
N LEU A 442 -7.71 -3.88 -13.50
CA LEU A 442 -6.71 -2.97 -12.94
C LEU A 442 -6.81 -2.98 -11.41
N ILE A 443 -5.72 -3.31 -10.71
CA ILE A 443 -5.67 -3.32 -9.24
C ILE A 443 -4.67 -2.27 -8.73
N VAL A 444 -5.07 -1.51 -7.71
CA VAL A 444 -4.32 -0.36 -7.14
C VAL A 444 -4.44 -0.22 -5.62
N GLY A 445 -3.56 0.58 -5.02
CA GLY A 445 -3.53 0.94 -3.59
C GLY A 445 -3.67 2.45 -3.36
N HIS A 446 -2.73 3.03 -2.61
CA HIS A 446 -2.45 4.47 -2.39
C HIS A 446 -3.50 5.30 -1.61
N LYS A 447 -4.79 4.95 -1.64
CA LYS A 447 -5.81 5.69 -0.87
C LYS A 447 -6.86 4.81 -0.18
N PRO A 448 -7.20 5.13 1.09
CA PRO A 448 -8.15 4.36 1.90
C PRO A 448 -9.49 4.09 1.24
N THR A 449 -9.86 2.82 1.23
CA THR A 449 -11.14 2.31 0.71
C THR A 449 -12.12 1.88 1.80
N GLY A 450 -11.79 2.07 3.08
CA GLY A 450 -12.68 1.77 4.20
C GLY A 450 -12.46 0.36 4.74
N ASP A 451 -13.52 -0.28 5.26
CA ASP A 451 -13.43 -1.58 5.94
C ASP A 451 -13.39 -2.82 5.02
N CYS A 452 -13.34 -2.60 3.70
CA CYS A 452 -13.18 -3.59 2.65
C CYS A 452 -12.77 -2.90 1.33
N PRO A 453 -12.18 -3.61 0.35
CA PRO A 453 -11.76 -3.03 -0.93
C PRO A 453 -12.88 -2.28 -1.67
N ALA A 454 -12.54 -1.26 -2.44
CA ALA A 454 -13.48 -0.58 -3.33
C ALA A 454 -13.32 -1.12 -4.75
N VAL A 455 -14.39 -1.70 -5.30
CA VAL A 455 -14.41 -2.26 -6.66
C VAL A 455 -15.35 -1.48 -7.57
N LEU A 456 -14.91 -1.22 -8.80
CA LEU A 456 -15.74 -0.83 -9.93
C LEU A 456 -16.02 -2.08 -10.77
N ASN A 457 -17.29 -2.48 -10.85
CA ASN A 457 -17.71 -3.60 -11.69
C ASN A 457 -17.42 -3.33 -13.19
N SER A 458 -16.97 -4.35 -13.93
CA SER A 458 -16.64 -4.24 -15.35
C SER A 458 -17.80 -3.75 -16.24
N VAL A 459 -19.06 -3.86 -15.80
CA VAL A 459 -20.24 -3.34 -16.53
C VAL A 459 -20.18 -1.84 -16.88
N TYR A 460 -19.38 -1.04 -16.18
CA TYR A 460 -19.26 0.40 -16.44
C TYR A 460 -18.35 0.72 -17.64
N THR A 461 -17.14 0.17 -17.67
CA THR A 461 -16.11 0.52 -18.65
C THR A 461 -15.59 -0.66 -19.49
N GLY A 462 -15.93 -1.89 -19.12
CA GLY A 462 -15.35 -3.13 -19.60
C GLY A 462 -14.15 -3.61 -18.77
N VAL A 463 -13.52 -2.70 -17.99
CA VAL A 463 -12.42 -3.02 -17.08
C VAL A 463 -12.91 -3.02 -15.63
N GLU A 464 -12.63 -4.09 -14.90
CA GLU A 464 -12.83 -4.14 -13.45
C GLU A 464 -11.71 -3.37 -12.75
N ILE A 465 -12.04 -2.40 -11.90
CA ILE A 465 -11.03 -1.61 -11.16
C ILE A 465 -11.15 -1.93 -9.67
N VAL A 466 -10.05 -2.34 -9.05
CA VAL A 466 -9.99 -2.75 -7.64
C VAL A 466 -9.02 -1.84 -6.90
N SER A 467 -9.48 -1.16 -5.86
CA SER A 467 -8.63 -0.38 -4.96
C SER A 467 -8.61 -1.05 -3.59
N VAL A 468 -7.42 -1.39 -3.07
CA VAL A 468 -7.24 -2.35 -1.96
C VAL A 468 -6.66 -1.77 -0.68
N ASP A 469 -6.27 -0.49 -0.68
CA ASP A 469 -5.73 0.15 0.52
C ASP A 469 -6.81 0.19 1.63
N LEU A 470 -6.57 -0.56 2.70
CA LEU A 470 -7.38 -0.61 3.93
C LEU A 470 -6.70 0.12 5.10
N SER A 471 -5.68 0.91 4.85
CA SER A 471 -5.19 1.90 5.82
C SER A 471 -6.36 2.83 6.15
N TYR A 472 -6.51 3.25 7.41
CA TYR A 472 -7.68 4.02 7.87
C TYR A 472 -9.04 3.29 7.77
N ALA A 473 -9.04 1.95 7.79
CA ALA A 473 -10.25 1.13 7.94
C ALA A 473 -10.92 1.19 9.33
N HIS A 474 -10.28 1.82 10.33
CA HIS A 474 -10.86 2.02 11.66
C HIS A 474 -12.19 2.81 11.60
N ARG A 475 -13.24 2.22 12.16
CA ARG A 475 -14.59 2.80 12.21
C ARG A 475 -14.87 3.50 13.53
N HIS A 476 -14.75 4.82 13.52
CA HIS A 476 -15.07 5.70 14.64
C HIS A 476 -16.49 5.54 15.19
N ASP A 477 -17.45 5.01 14.41
CA ASP A 477 -18.83 4.82 14.84
C ASP A 477 -19.08 3.48 15.59
N LEU A 478 -18.04 2.65 15.77
CA LEU A 478 -18.09 1.36 16.47
C LEU A 478 -17.38 1.40 17.84
N GLU A 479 -17.33 2.57 18.48
CA GLU A 479 -16.52 2.91 19.68
C GLU A 479 -16.28 1.77 20.69
N ASN A 480 -15.06 1.24 20.69
CA ASN A 480 -14.38 0.63 21.85
C ASN A 480 -12.86 0.69 21.60
N GLU A 481 -12.22 1.82 21.95
CA GLU A 481 -10.79 2.07 21.64
C GLU A 481 -9.80 1.14 22.39
N SER A 482 -10.27 0.25 23.26
CA SER A 482 -9.43 -0.50 24.22
C SER A 482 -8.78 -1.78 23.68
N SER A 483 -9.05 -2.22 22.44
CA SER A 483 -8.33 -3.35 21.83
C SER A 483 -8.42 -3.39 20.30
N LEU A 484 -7.97 -2.35 19.59
CA LEU A 484 -7.90 -2.38 18.12
C LEU A 484 -6.76 -3.28 17.64
N ARG A 485 -7.08 -4.45 17.10
CA ARG A 485 -6.14 -5.52 16.73
C ARG A 485 -4.99 -5.05 15.85
N PHE A 486 -5.26 -4.25 14.82
CA PHE A 486 -4.23 -3.75 13.90
C PHE A 486 -3.89 -2.27 14.15
N GLY A 487 -4.15 -1.78 15.36
CA GLY A 487 -3.88 -0.40 15.77
C GLY A 487 -4.88 0.64 15.24
N LYS A 488 -4.66 1.91 15.61
CA LYS A 488 -5.62 3.01 15.38
C LYS A 488 -5.87 3.36 13.90
N SER A 489 -4.95 3.02 13.00
CA SER A 489 -5.14 3.22 11.56
C SER A 489 -6.02 2.14 10.95
N ARG A 490 -5.71 0.84 11.13
CA ARG A 490 -6.43 -0.26 10.46
C ARG A 490 -7.66 -0.75 11.23
N GLY A 491 -7.68 -0.67 12.56
CA GLY A 491 -8.75 -1.20 13.38
C GLY A 491 -8.85 -2.73 13.31
N GLU A 492 -10.05 -3.26 13.12
CA GLU A 492 -10.34 -4.71 13.07
C GLU A 492 -10.43 -5.31 11.65
N ALA A 493 -10.47 -4.47 10.61
CA ALA A 493 -10.70 -4.96 9.25
C ALA A 493 -9.48 -5.72 8.72
N ILE A 494 -9.74 -6.82 8.02
CA ILE A 494 -8.74 -7.60 7.26
C ILE A 494 -9.36 -8.01 5.93
N THR A 495 -8.56 -8.00 4.86
CA THR A 495 -8.99 -8.47 3.53
C THR A 495 -7.89 -9.25 2.85
N ASN A 496 -8.29 -10.31 2.16
CA ASN A 496 -7.51 -11.01 1.17
C ASN A 496 -8.14 -10.69 -0.19
N VAL A 497 -7.31 -10.16 -1.10
CA VAL A 497 -7.67 -9.90 -2.50
C VAL A 497 -6.91 -10.91 -3.34
N GLU A 498 -7.64 -11.85 -3.92
CA GLU A 498 -7.07 -12.91 -4.76
C GLU A 498 -7.79 -12.94 -6.12
N ILE A 499 -7.12 -13.49 -7.13
CA ILE A 499 -7.68 -13.78 -8.44
C ILE A 499 -7.55 -15.29 -8.63
N ALA A 500 -8.65 -15.97 -8.91
CA ALA A 500 -8.70 -17.42 -9.09
C ALA A 500 -9.37 -17.78 -10.42
N GLY A 501 -8.79 -18.74 -11.14
CA GLY A 501 -9.28 -19.15 -12.45
C GLY A 501 -8.57 -20.34 -13.05
N ARG A 502 -9.10 -20.84 -14.16
CA ARG A 502 -8.43 -21.87 -14.97
C ARG A 502 -7.03 -21.43 -15.38
N ASP A 503 -6.89 -20.17 -15.74
CA ASP A 503 -5.61 -19.58 -16.15
C ASP A 503 -5.62 -18.06 -15.93
N SER A 504 -4.48 -17.40 -16.21
CA SER A 504 -4.30 -15.97 -16.01
C SER A 504 -5.12 -15.09 -16.98
N LEU A 505 -5.82 -15.67 -17.96
CA LEU A 505 -6.69 -14.99 -18.91
C LEU A 505 -8.18 -15.32 -18.73
N ASN A 506 -8.51 -16.34 -17.93
CA ASN A 506 -9.86 -16.83 -17.64
C ASN A 506 -10.05 -16.98 -16.13
N ASN A 507 -10.40 -15.87 -15.45
CA ASN A 507 -10.38 -15.79 -13.99
C ASN A 507 -11.41 -14.81 -13.40
N ALA A 508 -11.69 -14.97 -12.11
CA ALA A 508 -12.55 -14.09 -11.32
C ALA A 508 -11.76 -13.46 -10.16
N LEU A 509 -12.19 -12.27 -9.72
CA LEU A 509 -11.74 -11.65 -8.49
C LEU A 509 -12.46 -12.30 -7.29
N GLU A 510 -11.71 -12.74 -6.29
CA GLU A 510 -12.18 -13.23 -5.01
C GLU A 510 -11.70 -12.27 -3.91
N VAL A 511 -12.64 -11.73 -3.13
CA VAL A 511 -12.36 -10.83 -2.00
C VAL A 511 -13.04 -11.38 -0.76
N TYR A 512 -12.26 -11.64 0.29
CA TYR A 512 -12.76 -12.23 1.53
C TYR A 512 -12.03 -11.68 2.75
N GLY A 513 -12.60 -11.87 3.94
CA GLY A 513 -12.01 -11.41 5.19
C GLY A 513 -13.05 -11.00 6.21
N VAL A 514 -12.69 -10.04 7.06
CA VAL A 514 -13.52 -9.54 8.16
C VAL A 514 -13.66 -8.03 8.04
N LEU A 515 -14.89 -7.52 8.10
CA LEU A 515 -15.16 -6.09 8.16
C LEU A 515 -14.80 -5.52 9.54
N ALA A 516 -14.62 -4.20 9.64
CA ALA A 516 -14.35 -3.51 10.91
C ALA A 516 -15.43 -3.71 12.01
N CYS A 517 -16.59 -4.28 11.66
CA CYS A 517 -17.65 -4.69 12.59
C CYS A 517 -17.58 -6.17 13.02
N GLY A 518 -16.46 -6.86 12.75
CA GLY A 518 -16.25 -8.28 13.09
C GLY A 518 -17.04 -9.28 12.25
N ARG A 519 -17.77 -8.83 11.21
CA ARG A 519 -18.56 -9.70 10.32
C ARG A 519 -17.72 -10.18 9.15
N GLU A 520 -17.76 -11.48 8.91
CA GLU A 520 -17.06 -12.11 7.78
C GLU A 520 -17.81 -11.96 6.45
N TYR A 521 -17.04 -11.93 5.36
CA TYR A 521 -17.53 -11.94 4.00
C TYR A 521 -16.60 -12.75 3.09
N HIS A 522 -17.17 -13.33 2.04
CA HIS A 522 -16.43 -13.94 0.94
C HIS A 522 -17.23 -13.70 -0.33
N ASN A 523 -16.62 -12.99 -1.28
CA ASN A 523 -17.28 -12.46 -2.46
C ASN A 523 -16.49 -12.79 -3.71
N ARG A 524 -17.20 -13.30 -4.71
CA ARG A 524 -16.65 -13.63 -6.02
C ARG A 524 -17.38 -12.83 -7.09
N TYR A 525 -16.58 -12.10 -7.85
CA TYR A 525 -17.03 -11.22 -8.92
C TYR A 525 -17.21 -12.01 -10.23
N THR A 526 -17.72 -11.33 -11.24
CA THR A 526 -17.90 -11.89 -12.59
C THR A 526 -16.57 -12.40 -13.17
N THR A 527 -16.57 -13.59 -13.75
CA THR A 527 -15.42 -14.12 -14.49
C THR A 527 -15.11 -13.24 -15.70
N LEU A 528 -13.85 -12.87 -15.84
CA LEU A 528 -13.34 -12.15 -17.01
C LEU A 528 -12.54 -13.13 -17.88
N SER A 529 -12.90 -13.22 -19.15
CA SER A 529 -12.25 -14.09 -20.15
C SER A 529 -11.71 -13.26 -21.30
N SER A 530 -10.44 -13.44 -21.67
CA SER A 530 -9.83 -12.71 -22.80
C SER A 530 -10.38 -13.10 -24.17
N ILE A 531 -11.08 -14.25 -24.25
CA ILE A 531 -11.60 -14.84 -25.48
C ILE A 531 -13.00 -14.31 -25.82
N ASP A 532 -13.80 -13.92 -24.83
CA ASP A 532 -15.10 -13.30 -25.03
C ASP A 532 -15.39 -12.24 -23.97
N CYS A 533 -15.08 -10.97 -24.31
CA CYS A 533 -15.39 -9.79 -23.51
C CYS A 533 -16.91 -9.52 -23.37
N THR A 534 -17.76 -10.33 -24.00
CA THR A 534 -19.22 -10.23 -23.98
C THR A 534 -19.91 -11.48 -23.41
N ALA A 535 -19.14 -12.45 -22.91
CA ALA A 535 -19.66 -13.64 -22.27
C ALA A 535 -20.57 -13.26 -21.09
N ARG A 536 -21.78 -13.85 -21.05
CA ARG A 536 -22.69 -13.66 -19.93
C ARG A 536 -22.17 -14.42 -18.71
N PRO A 537 -22.32 -13.89 -17.49
CA PRO A 537 -21.91 -14.55 -16.25
C PRO A 537 -22.52 -15.96 -16.17
N THR A 538 -21.70 -16.96 -15.83
CA THR A 538 -22.20 -18.33 -15.66
C THR A 538 -23.09 -18.41 -14.42
N GLU A 539 -24.34 -18.84 -14.60
CA GLU A 539 -25.50 -18.51 -13.74
C GLU A 539 -25.48 -19.02 -12.27
N LYS A 540 -24.38 -19.58 -11.74
CA LYS A 540 -24.38 -20.31 -10.46
C LYS A 540 -23.54 -19.75 -9.31
N ILE A 541 -22.53 -18.89 -9.53
CA ILE A 541 -21.59 -18.49 -8.45
C ILE A 541 -21.36 -16.97 -8.34
N GLU A 542 -21.62 -16.19 -9.39
CA GLU A 542 -21.16 -14.79 -9.50
C GLU A 542 -22.21 -13.76 -9.04
N ASP A 543 -21.77 -12.74 -8.29
CA ASP A 543 -22.66 -11.69 -7.80
C ASP A 543 -22.56 -10.38 -8.61
N ASN A 544 -23.50 -10.24 -9.55
CA ASN A 544 -23.58 -9.12 -10.50
C ASN A 544 -24.03 -7.77 -9.89
N TYR A 545 -24.11 -7.66 -8.56
CA TYR A 545 -24.37 -6.40 -7.85
C TYR A 545 -23.11 -5.81 -7.22
N LEU A 546 -22.10 -6.63 -6.91
CA LEU A 546 -20.85 -6.17 -6.31
C LEU A 546 -20.14 -5.14 -7.19
N GLY A 547 -19.58 -4.10 -6.56
CA GLY A 547 -18.89 -3.01 -7.24
C GLY A 547 -19.80 -2.09 -8.07
N ARG A 548 -21.11 -2.05 -7.78
CA ARG A 548 -22.08 -1.18 -8.48
C ARG A 548 -22.71 -0.13 -7.56
N ARG A 549 -23.01 1.02 -8.15
CA ARG A 549 -23.67 2.17 -7.51
C ARG A 549 -25.19 2.08 -7.61
N MET A 550 -25.85 2.06 -6.46
CA MET A 550 -27.31 2.16 -6.31
C MET A 550 -27.82 3.56 -6.71
N SER A 551 -29.12 3.69 -7.02
CA SER A 551 -29.75 4.97 -7.40
C SER A 551 -29.67 6.02 -6.28
N SER A 552 -29.71 5.56 -5.03
CA SER A 552 -29.51 6.33 -3.80
C SER A 552 -28.06 6.81 -3.57
N GLY A 553 -27.13 6.41 -4.46
CA GLY A 553 -25.72 6.77 -4.43
C GLY A 553 -24.85 5.93 -3.49
N TRP A 554 -25.42 4.90 -2.85
CA TRP A 554 -24.67 3.87 -2.10
C TRP A 554 -23.96 2.89 -3.05
N TRP A 555 -22.83 2.35 -2.63
CA TRP A 555 -22.06 1.35 -3.37
C TRP A 555 -22.18 -0.02 -2.73
N VAL A 556 -22.41 -1.06 -3.53
CA VAL A 556 -22.39 -2.45 -3.07
C VAL A 556 -20.95 -2.92 -2.96
N LYS A 557 -20.46 -3.04 -1.71
CA LYS A 557 -19.06 -3.37 -1.41
C LYS A 557 -18.86 -4.87 -1.25
N ALA A 558 -19.66 -5.48 -0.40
CA ALA A 558 -19.54 -6.88 -0.04
C ALA A 558 -20.91 -7.52 0.20
N ARG A 559 -20.99 -8.84 0.05
CA ARG A 559 -22.13 -9.66 0.47
C ARG A 559 -21.74 -10.51 1.65
N LEU A 560 -22.53 -10.44 2.72
CA LEU A 560 -22.26 -11.09 4.00
C LEU A 560 -22.73 -12.54 3.98
N GLN A 561 -22.22 -13.36 4.91
CA GLN A 561 -22.73 -14.72 5.14
C GLN A 561 -24.23 -14.76 5.50
N SER A 562 -24.79 -13.68 6.08
CA SER A 562 -26.23 -13.51 6.31
C SER A 562 -27.06 -13.37 5.03
N GLY A 563 -26.41 -13.22 3.88
CA GLY A 563 -27.00 -12.95 2.59
C GLY A 563 -27.20 -11.46 2.29
N GLU A 564 -27.19 -10.59 3.30
CA GLU A 564 -27.29 -9.14 3.17
C GLU A 564 -26.09 -8.53 2.43
N TYR A 565 -26.27 -7.36 1.83
CA TYR A 565 -25.18 -6.58 1.27
C TYR A 565 -24.69 -5.52 2.27
N HIS A 566 -23.39 -5.46 2.47
CA HIS A 566 -22.70 -4.34 3.09
C HIS A 566 -22.48 -3.27 2.03
N VAL A 567 -22.98 -2.06 2.29
CA VAL A 567 -22.92 -0.93 1.37
C VAL A 567 -22.29 0.29 2.04
N SER A 568 -21.55 1.07 1.25
CA SER A 568 -20.91 2.31 1.71
C SER A 568 -21.30 3.54 0.89
N LYS A 569 -21.20 4.71 1.51
CA LYS A 569 -21.35 6.01 0.86
C LYS A 569 -20.45 7.02 1.58
N GLY A 570 -19.80 7.92 0.85
CA GLY A 570 -18.86 8.84 1.48
C GLY A 570 -18.24 9.85 0.54
N SER A 571 -17.41 10.73 1.10
CA SER A 571 -16.47 11.58 0.34
C SER A 571 -15.29 11.99 1.21
N GLY A 572 -14.11 12.13 0.60
CA GLY A 572 -12.86 12.40 1.30
C GLY A 572 -12.54 11.30 2.31
N ARG A 573 -12.43 11.68 3.60
CA ARG A 573 -12.18 10.75 4.72
C ARG A 573 -13.44 10.35 5.50
N LYS A 574 -14.65 10.70 5.03
CA LYS A 574 -15.91 10.34 5.70
C LYS A 574 -16.57 9.21 4.93
N VAL A 575 -16.87 8.11 5.62
CA VAL A 575 -17.55 6.94 5.08
C VAL A 575 -18.68 6.54 6.02
N GLU A 576 -19.87 6.36 5.47
CA GLU A 576 -21.03 5.78 6.12
C GLU A 576 -21.21 4.34 5.61
N TYR A 577 -21.70 3.45 6.46
CA TYR A 577 -21.94 2.04 6.13
C TYR A 577 -23.33 1.60 6.61
N LYS A 578 -23.99 0.74 5.84
CA LYS A 578 -25.18 0.00 6.30
C LYS A 578 -25.23 -1.41 5.71
N SER A 579 -26.02 -2.29 6.32
CA SER A 579 -26.45 -3.53 5.70
C SER A 579 -27.85 -3.37 5.10
N ILE A 580 -28.09 -4.01 3.95
CA ILE A 580 -29.38 -4.01 3.26
C ILE A 580 -29.76 -5.42 2.77
N PRO A 581 -31.07 -5.76 2.76
CA PRO A 581 -31.52 -7.06 2.29
C PRO A 581 -31.36 -7.19 0.76
N PRO A 582 -31.20 -8.42 0.24
CA PRO A 582 -31.05 -8.64 -1.20
C PRO A 582 -32.18 -8.11 -2.07
N ASP A 583 -33.41 -8.03 -1.57
CA ASP A 583 -34.53 -7.49 -2.34
C ASP A 583 -34.43 -5.97 -2.57
N GLU A 584 -33.92 -5.18 -1.61
CA GLU A 584 -33.66 -3.74 -1.81
C GLU A 584 -32.64 -3.52 -2.94
N VAL A 585 -31.59 -4.36 -3.00
CA VAL A 585 -30.60 -4.34 -4.08
C VAL A 585 -31.20 -4.78 -5.41
N ARG A 586 -31.96 -5.89 -5.43
CA ARG A 586 -32.63 -6.38 -6.64
C ARG A 586 -33.61 -5.35 -7.20
N GLU A 587 -34.33 -4.61 -6.36
CA GLU A 587 -35.29 -3.59 -6.79
C GLU A 587 -34.60 -2.34 -7.35
N ASP A 588 -33.53 -1.84 -6.72
CA ASP A 588 -32.76 -0.70 -7.26
C ASP A 588 -32.23 -0.96 -8.68
N PHE A 589 -31.71 -2.18 -8.91
CA PHE A 589 -31.12 -2.56 -10.20
C PHE A 589 -32.12 -3.10 -11.23
N LYS A 590 -33.39 -3.36 -10.86
CA LYS A 590 -34.49 -3.61 -11.83
C LYS A 590 -35.03 -2.32 -12.46
N CYS A 591 -34.82 -1.18 -11.80
CA CYS A 591 -35.32 0.13 -12.22
C CYS A 591 -34.34 0.90 -13.14
N LYS A 592 -33.27 0.25 -13.61
CA LYS A 592 -32.21 0.78 -14.48
C LYS A 592 -32.03 -0.10 -15.71
#